data_AF-A0A9E3B0T5-F1
#
_entry.id   AF-A0A9E3B0T5-F1
#
_cell.length_a   1.000
_cell.length_b   1.000
_cell.length_c   1.000
_cell.angle_alpha   90.00
_cell.angle_beta   90.00
_cell.angle_gamma   90.00
#
_symmetry.space_group_name_H-M   'P 1'
#
loop_
_entity.id
_entity.type
_entity.pdbx_description
1 polymer ?
#
loop_
_entity_poly.entity_id
_entity_poly.type
_entity_poly.pdbx_seq_one_letter_code
_entity_poly.pdbx_strand_id
1 'polypeptide(L)'
;NAKVPVLARLKTLAALQTRVRRSGLQEDQRREIEMLLDKLACDIEVRGNVLATVLAHAPSPAERARALLALCTGEILTEGKLAAKARELVLAQLAKPGFLAGYAAQSRQDAQTAVGELVALLGKAGISAETGLKSIAA
;
A
#
# COMPACT_ATOMS: atom_id res chain seq x y z
N ASN A 1 11.73 -23.79 4.36
CA ASN A 1 10.25 -23.82 4.37
C ASN A 1 9.68 -22.89 3.30
N ALA A 2 9.60 -23.37 2.06
CA ALA A 2 9.23 -22.58 0.87
C ALA A 2 7.78 -22.81 0.39
N LYS A 3 6.88 -23.32 1.26
CA LYS A 3 5.54 -23.78 0.81
C LYS A 3 4.47 -22.70 0.71
N VAL A 4 4.63 -21.54 1.34
CA VAL A 4 3.62 -20.47 1.32
C VAL A 4 4.20 -19.20 0.66
N PRO A 5 3.60 -18.69 -0.43
CA PRO A 5 4.04 -17.46 -1.08
C PRO A 5 4.11 -16.28 -0.10
N VAL A 6 5.09 -15.39 -0.27
CA VAL A 6 5.33 -14.26 0.64
C VAL A 6 4.08 -13.39 0.79
N LEU A 7 3.38 -13.09 -0.30
CA LEU A 7 2.14 -12.31 -0.28
C LEU A 7 1.04 -12.98 0.55
N ALA A 8 0.92 -14.31 0.48
CA ALA A 8 -0.06 -15.03 1.28
C ALA A 8 0.26 -14.93 2.78
N ARG A 9 1.55 -14.98 3.15
CA ARG A 9 2.00 -14.81 4.54
C ARG A 9 1.71 -13.39 5.07
N LEU A 10 2.00 -12.36 4.26
CA LEU A 10 1.70 -10.97 4.62
C LEU A 10 0.18 -10.78 4.83
N LYS A 11 -0.63 -11.28 3.89
CA LYS A 11 -2.10 -11.26 4.01
C LYS A 11 -2.60 -11.96 5.27
N THR A 12 -2.00 -13.09 5.66
CA THR A 12 -2.35 -13.76 6.92
C THR A 12 -2.04 -12.88 8.13
N LEU A 13 -0.90 -12.19 8.16
CA LEU A 13 -0.55 -11.29 9.26
C LEU A 13 -1.47 -10.07 9.32
N ALA A 14 -1.81 -9.47 8.18
CA ALA A 14 -2.78 -8.38 8.11
C ALA A 14 -4.16 -8.81 8.65
N ALA A 15 -4.66 -9.96 8.21
CA ALA A 15 -5.93 -10.51 8.71
C ALA A 15 -5.88 -10.80 10.22
N LEU A 16 -4.76 -11.33 10.73
CA LEU A 16 -4.58 -11.57 12.16
C LEU A 16 -4.57 -10.26 12.95
N GLN A 17 -3.89 -9.22 12.46
CA GLN A 17 -3.86 -7.90 13.07
C GLN A 17 -5.27 -7.28 13.14
N THR A 18 -6.06 -7.40 12.07
CA THR A 18 -7.47 -6.98 12.06
C THR A 18 -8.31 -7.73 13.10
N ARG A 19 -8.06 -9.03 13.31
CA ARG A 19 -8.74 -9.81 14.35
C ARG A 19 -8.33 -9.38 15.75
N VAL A 20 -7.05 -9.09 15.97
CA VAL A 20 -6.55 -8.56 17.25
C VAL A 20 -7.21 -7.21 17.54
N ARG A 21 -7.31 -6.32 16.55
CA ARG A 21 -8.03 -5.03 16.67
C ARG A 21 -9.46 -5.16 17.14
N ARG A 22 -10.16 -6.18 16.65
CA ARG A 22 -11.58 -6.45 16.97
C ARG A 22 -11.77 -7.35 18.19
N SER A 23 -10.69 -7.78 18.84
CA SER A 23 -10.76 -8.66 20.00
C SER A 23 -11.18 -7.90 21.27
N GLY A 24 -11.57 -8.66 22.30
CA GLY A 24 -11.84 -8.16 23.64
C GLY A 24 -10.59 -8.00 24.52
N LEU A 25 -9.37 -8.06 23.95
CA LEU A 25 -8.13 -7.90 24.70
C LEU A 25 -8.00 -6.49 25.28
N GLN A 26 -7.24 -6.35 26.38
CA GLN A 26 -6.91 -5.04 26.91
C GLN A 26 -6.18 -4.19 25.85
N GLU A 27 -6.40 -2.88 25.84
CA GLU A 27 -5.84 -1.98 24.82
C GLU A 27 -4.31 -2.07 24.71
N ASP A 28 -3.60 -2.13 25.83
CA ASP A 28 -2.13 -2.23 25.82
C ASP A 28 -1.64 -3.54 25.20
N GLN A 29 -2.27 -4.66 25.56
CA GLN A 29 -1.96 -5.98 24.99
C GLN A 29 -2.27 -6.02 23.49
N ARG A 30 -3.39 -5.40 23.08
CA ARG A 30 -3.78 -5.29 21.67
C ARG A 30 -2.73 -4.53 20.87
N ARG A 31 -2.32 -3.36 21.37
CA ARG A 31 -1.28 -2.52 20.75
C ARG A 31 0.04 -3.27 20.66
N GLU A 32 0.45 -3.96 21.71
CA GLU A 32 1.67 -4.77 21.72
C GLU A 32 1.65 -5.86 20.64
N ILE A 33 0.57 -6.64 20.57
CA ILE A 33 0.42 -7.70 19.57
C ILE A 33 0.40 -7.10 18.16
N GLU A 34 -0.31 -5.99 17.93
CA GLU A 34 -0.34 -5.32 16.63
C GLU A 34 1.06 -4.87 16.18
N MET A 35 1.88 -4.32 17.09
CA MET A 35 3.25 -3.93 16.79
C MET A 35 4.14 -5.14 16.47
N LEU A 36 3.97 -6.25 17.18
CA LEU A 36 4.73 -7.48 16.91
C LEU A 36 4.37 -8.09 15.56
N LEU A 37 3.09 -8.08 15.19
CA LEU A 37 2.62 -8.54 13.89
C LEU A 37 3.17 -7.67 12.75
N ASP A 38 3.13 -6.35 12.92
CA ASP A 38 3.68 -5.42 11.92
C ASP A 38 5.21 -5.54 11.79
N LYS A 39 5.92 -5.73 12.90
CA LYS A 39 7.36 -6.02 12.89
C LYS A 39 7.67 -7.30 12.11
N LEU A 40 6.94 -8.38 12.38
CA LEU A 40 7.13 -9.64 11.65
C LEU A 40 6.80 -9.50 10.15
N ALA A 41 5.76 -8.73 9.81
CA ALA A 41 5.41 -8.44 8.44
C ALA A 41 6.50 -7.63 7.73
N CYS A 42 7.10 -6.64 8.40
CA CYS A 42 8.26 -5.91 7.88
C CYS A 42 9.44 -6.86 7.60
N ASP A 43 9.76 -7.76 8.53
CA ASP A 43 10.85 -8.74 8.34
C ASP A 43 10.58 -9.71 7.18
N ILE A 44 9.32 -10.06 6.94
CA ILE A 44 8.92 -10.90 5.80
C ILE A 44 9.00 -10.11 4.51
N GLU A 45 8.54 -8.85 4.50
CA GLU A 45 8.63 -7.97 3.33
C GLU A 45 10.07 -7.76 2.90
N VAL A 46 10.97 -7.43 3.82
CA VAL A 46 12.39 -7.21 3.55
C VAL A 46 13.05 -8.45 2.96
N ARG A 47 12.78 -9.64 3.54
CA ARG A 47 13.34 -10.90 3.03
C ARG A 47 12.75 -11.32 1.68
N GLY A 48 11.46 -11.04 1.45
CA GLY A 48 10.77 -11.34 0.21
C GLY A 48 10.94 -10.27 -0.87
N ASN A 49 11.50 -9.11 -0.50
CA ASN A 49 11.69 -7.93 -1.34
C ASN A 49 10.43 -7.51 -2.11
N VAL A 50 9.25 -7.61 -1.49
CA VAL A 50 7.96 -7.48 -2.20
C VAL A 50 7.80 -6.09 -2.80
N LEU A 51 8.00 -5.03 -2.00
CA LEU A 51 7.77 -3.67 -2.46
C LEU A 51 8.79 -3.28 -3.55
N ALA A 52 10.05 -3.69 -3.40
CA ALA A 52 11.05 -3.41 -4.43
C ALA A 52 10.82 -4.22 -5.71
N THR A 53 10.33 -5.45 -5.60
CA THR A 53 9.98 -6.28 -6.77
C THR A 53 8.86 -5.62 -7.58
N VAL A 54 7.84 -5.05 -6.91
CA VAL A 54 6.78 -4.28 -7.56
C VAL A 54 7.36 -3.07 -8.30
N LEU A 55 8.29 -2.34 -7.68
CA LEU A 55 8.94 -1.19 -8.31
C LEU A 55 9.81 -1.58 -9.51
N ALA A 56 10.48 -2.73 -9.44
CA ALA A 56 11.38 -3.20 -10.49
C ALA A 56 10.64 -3.71 -11.74
N HIS A 57 9.47 -4.36 -11.57
CA HIS A 57 8.76 -5.02 -12.67
C HIS A 57 7.75 -4.14 -13.38
N ALA A 58 7.27 -3.06 -12.75
CA ALA A 58 6.36 -2.13 -13.40
C ALA A 58 7.16 -1.06 -14.19
N PRO A 59 6.92 -0.92 -15.51
CA PRO A 59 7.69 -0.05 -16.39
C PRO A 59 7.43 1.45 -16.18
N SER A 60 6.22 1.83 -15.74
CA SER A 60 5.81 3.23 -15.58
C SER A 60 5.53 3.62 -14.12
N PRO A 61 5.74 4.89 -13.72
CA PRO A 61 5.33 5.38 -12.40
C PRO A 61 3.83 5.16 -12.11
N ALA A 62 2.98 5.29 -13.14
CA ALA A 62 1.55 5.03 -13.05
C ALA A 62 1.23 3.57 -12.69
N GLU A 63 1.90 2.60 -13.34
CA GLU A 63 1.74 1.18 -13.02
C GLU A 63 2.28 0.83 -11.63
N ARG A 64 3.43 1.40 -11.26
CA ARG A 64 4.02 1.22 -9.92
C ARG A 64 3.07 1.72 -8.84
N ALA A 65 2.52 2.92 -9.00
CA ALA A 65 1.56 3.48 -8.05
C ALA A 65 0.30 2.61 -7.95
N ARG A 66 -0.26 2.15 -9.08
CA ARG A 66 -1.42 1.24 -9.08
C ARG A 66 -1.14 -0.07 -8.35
N ALA A 67 0.00 -0.70 -8.62
CA ALA A 67 0.38 -1.95 -7.99
C ALA A 67 0.58 -1.77 -6.46
N LEU A 68 1.23 -0.68 -6.05
CA LEU A 68 1.38 -0.35 -4.62
C LEU A 68 0.03 -0.03 -3.97
N LEU A 69 -0.86 0.72 -4.63
CA LEU A 69 -2.21 1.00 -4.15
C LEU A 69 -3.05 -0.28 -4.01
N ALA A 70 -2.90 -1.25 -4.91
CA ALA A 70 -3.54 -2.55 -4.78
C ALA A 70 -3.04 -3.32 -3.54
N LEU A 71 -1.76 -3.21 -3.18
CA LEU A 71 -1.24 -3.79 -1.94
C LEU A 71 -1.81 -3.09 -0.70
N CYS A 72 -1.89 -1.75 -0.71
CA CYS A 72 -2.44 -0.98 0.41
C CYS A 72 -3.94 -1.21 0.62
N THR A 73 -4.71 -1.32 -0.47
CA THR A 73 -6.17 -1.46 -0.39
C THR A 73 -6.65 -2.92 -0.29
N GLY A 74 -5.80 -3.89 -0.63
CA GLY A 74 -6.16 -5.31 -0.69
C GLY A 74 -6.08 -6.08 0.63
N GLU A 75 -5.96 -5.40 1.77
CA GLU A 75 -5.76 -6.01 3.10
C GLU A 75 -4.55 -6.97 3.15
N ILE A 76 -3.49 -6.65 2.38
CA ILE A 76 -2.27 -7.48 2.29
C ILE A 76 -1.23 -7.05 3.34
N LEU A 77 -1.17 -5.76 3.63
CA LEU A 77 -0.18 -5.17 4.52
C LEU A 77 -0.74 -5.02 5.93
N THR A 78 0.11 -5.22 6.94
CA THR A 78 -0.19 -4.80 8.30
C THR A 78 -0.21 -3.29 8.38
N GLU A 79 -1.13 -2.79 9.19
CA GLU A 79 -1.25 -1.41 9.57
C GLU A 79 -0.13 -1.05 10.55
N GLY A 80 0.51 0.09 10.33
CA GLY A 80 1.73 0.47 11.04
C GLY A 80 2.84 0.84 10.05
N LYS A 81 4.06 0.40 10.34
CA LYS A 81 5.26 0.76 9.58
C LYS A 81 5.23 0.22 8.16
N LEU A 82 4.72 -1.01 7.97
CA LEU A 82 4.69 -1.62 6.64
C LEU A 82 3.76 -0.87 5.68
N ALA A 83 2.51 -0.62 6.11
CA ALA A 83 1.57 0.20 5.33
C ALA A 83 2.04 1.65 5.16
N ALA A 84 2.70 2.25 6.16
CA ALA A 84 3.28 3.59 6.03
C ALA A 84 4.36 3.64 4.93
N LYS A 85 5.30 2.69 4.94
CA LYS A 85 6.33 2.54 3.90
C LYS A 85 5.73 2.39 2.50
N ALA A 86 4.68 1.57 2.36
CA ALA A 86 4.01 1.42 1.07
C ALA A 86 3.34 2.72 0.60
N ARG A 87 2.70 3.47 1.50
CA ARG A 87 2.11 4.79 1.21
C ARG A 87 3.17 5.81 0.79
N GLU A 88 4.31 5.86 1.46
CA GLU A 88 5.43 6.73 1.08
C GLU A 88 5.93 6.42 -0.35
N LEU A 89 6.02 5.14 -0.70
CA LEU A 89 6.38 4.73 -2.06
C LEU A 89 5.33 5.14 -3.10
N VAL A 90 4.03 5.06 -2.76
CA VAL A 90 2.95 5.58 -3.62
C VAL A 90 3.17 7.07 -3.86
N LEU A 91 3.34 7.88 -2.81
CA LEU A 91 3.57 9.33 -2.93
C LEU A 91 4.81 9.63 -3.79
N ALA A 92 5.89 8.86 -3.62
CA ALA A 92 7.09 9.00 -4.43
C ALA A 92 6.90 8.68 -5.91
N GLN A 93 5.92 7.84 -6.28
CA GLN A 93 5.55 7.60 -7.68
C GLN A 93 4.62 8.70 -8.22
N LEU A 94 3.72 9.23 -7.39
CA LEU A 94 2.84 10.34 -7.76
C LEU A 94 3.64 11.60 -8.14
N ALA A 95 4.74 11.85 -7.44
CA ALA A 95 5.66 12.97 -7.68
C ALA A 95 6.58 12.79 -8.90
N LYS A 96 6.36 11.78 -9.74
CA LYS A 96 7.13 11.61 -10.97
C LYS A 96 6.50 12.39 -12.12
N PRO A 97 7.31 13.08 -12.95
CA PRO A 97 6.78 13.82 -14.08
C PRO A 97 6.06 12.90 -15.07
N GLY A 98 4.96 13.37 -15.63
CA GLY A 98 4.14 12.60 -16.56
C GLY A 98 3.26 11.53 -15.91
N PHE A 99 3.24 11.42 -14.57
CA PHE A 99 2.40 10.45 -13.86
C PHE A 99 0.93 10.54 -14.26
N LEU A 100 0.32 11.73 -14.20
CA LEU A 100 -1.12 11.89 -14.51
C LEU A 100 -1.46 11.50 -15.94
N ALA A 101 -0.63 11.91 -16.90
CA ALA A 101 -0.82 11.55 -18.30
C ALA A 101 -0.73 10.03 -18.51
N GLY A 102 0.26 9.38 -17.89
CA GLY A 102 0.40 7.93 -17.91
C GLY A 102 -0.76 7.21 -17.21
N TYR A 103 -1.24 7.76 -16.09
CA TYR A 103 -2.33 7.17 -15.31
C TYR A 103 -3.68 7.28 -16.06
N ALA A 104 -3.97 8.42 -16.67
CA ALA A 104 -5.18 8.63 -17.49
C ALA A 104 -5.14 7.76 -18.76
N ALA A 105 -3.99 7.66 -19.42
CA ALA A 105 -3.83 6.77 -20.58
C ALA A 105 -4.13 5.29 -20.23
N GLN A 106 -3.86 4.88 -18.98
CA GLN A 106 -4.14 3.52 -18.50
C GLN A 106 -5.56 3.30 -17.97
N SER A 107 -6.30 4.34 -17.58
CA SER A 107 -7.70 4.18 -17.11
C SER A 107 -8.68 4.00 -18.28
N ARG A 108 -8.28 4.33 -19.52
CA ARG A 108 -9.17 4.39 -20.69
C ARG A 108 -10.38 5.32 -20.48
N GLN A 109 -10.29 6.22 -19.51
CA GLN A 109 -11.32 7.20 -19.16
C GLN A 109 -10.81 8.61 -19.50
N ASP A 110 -11.72 9.58 -19.45
CA ASP A 110 -11.33 10.98 -19.44
C ASP A 110 -10.45 11.30 -18.22
N ALA A 111 -9.57 12.28 -18.37
CA ALA A 111 -8.59 12.63 -17.35
C ALA A 111 -9.25 13.02 -16.01
N GLN A 112 -10.44 13.60 -16.04
CA GLN A 112 -11.12 14.09 -14.84
C GLN A 112 -11.69 12.93 -14.02
N THR A 113 -12.32 11.95 -14.68
CA THR A 113 -12.78 10.70 -14.05
C THR A 113 -11.59 9.90 -13.52
N ALA A 114 -10.51 9.79 -14.29
CA ALA A 114 -9.30 9.06 -13.88
C ALA A 114 -8.68 9.65 -12.59
N VAL A 115 -8.65 10.98 -12.47
CA VAL A 115 -8.18 11.67 -11.26
C VAL A 115 -9.14 11.45 -10.09
N GLY A 116 -10.45 11.49 -10.32
CA GLY A 116 -11.45 11.19 -9.29
C GLY A 116 -11.29 9.78 -8.71
N GLU A 117 -11.08 8.78 -9.57
CA GLU A 117 -10.81 7.40 -9.16
C GLU A 117 -9.50 7.28 -8.37
N LEU A 118 -8.44 7.96 -8.82
CA LEU A 118 -7.17 7.98 -8.12
C LEU A 118 -7.31 8.55 -6.72
N VAL A 119 -8.02 9.67 -6.56
CA VAL A 119 -8.27 10.29 -5.24
C VAL A 119 -9.06 9.34 -4.34
N ALA A 120 -10.06 8.63 -4.87
CA ALA A 120 -10.80 7.64 -4.12
C ALA A 120 -9.91 6.45 -3.67
N LEU A 121 -9.03 5.97 -4.53
CA LEU A 121 -8.07 4.91 -4.20
C LEU A 121 -7.04 5.35 -3.15
N LEU A 122 -6.56 6.59 -3.26
CA LEU A 122 -5.67 7.19 -2.26
C LEU A 122 -6.36 7.25 -0.89
N GLY A 123 -7.62 7.68 -0.85
CA GLY A 123 -8.43 7.69 0.37
C GLY A 123 -8.56 6.30 0.98
N LYS A 124 -8.86 5.27 0.18
CA LYS A 124 -8.91 3.87 0.64
C LYS A 124 -7.56 3.35 1.14
N ALA A 125 -6.46 3.82 0.55
CA ALA A 125 -5.11 3.47 0.98
C ALA A 125 -4.65 4.27 2.22
N GLY A 126 -5.49 5.15 2.77
CA GLY A 126 -5.15 5.97 3.93
C GLY A 126 -4.23 7.16 3.60
N ILE A 127 -4.29 7.65 2.36
CA ILE A 127 -3.63 8.89 1.89
C ILE A 127 -4.72 9.94 1.66
N SER A 128 -4.59 11.12 2.28
CA SER A 128 -5.58 12.19 2.08
C SER A 128 -5.51 12.74 0.65
N ALA A 129 -6.66 13.19 0.14
CA ALA A 129 -6.76 13.80 -1.18
C ALA A 129 -5.79 14.99 -1.33
N GLU A 130 -5.68 15.82 -0.29
CA GLU A 130 -4.75 16.95 -0.26
C GLU A 130 -3.29 16.50 -0.41
N THR A 131 -2.86 15.48 0.34
CA THR A 131 -1.47 14.96 0.27
C THR A 131 -1.19 14.35 -1.10
N GLY A 132 -2.15 13.60 -1.65
CA GLY A 132 -2.05 13.01 -2.97
C GLY A 132 -1.90 14.06 -4.08
N LEU A 133 -2.77 15.07 -4.09
CA LEU A 133 -2.75 16.14 -5.08
C LEU A 133 -1.50 17.01 -4.96
N LYS A 134 -1.07 17.35 -3.75
CA LYS A 134 0.20 18.06 -3.50
C LYS A 134 1.39 17.30 -4.07
N SER A 135 1.41 15.98 -3.92
CA SER A 135 2.51 15.15 -4.42
C SER A 135 2.55 15.09 -5.95
N ILE A 136 1.41 15.22 -6.63
CA ILE A 136 1.34 15.23 -8.10
C ILE A 136 1.78 16.58 -8.68
N ALA A 137 1.55 17.67 -7.95
CA ALA A 137 1.89 19.04 -8.35
C ALA A 137 3.32 19.46 -7.97
N ALA A 138 4.06 18.60 -7.25
CA ALA A 138 5.43 18.81 -6.81
C ALA A 138 6.45 18.34 -7.85
#